data_AF-A0A6S6T995-F1
#
_entry.id   AF-A0A6S6T995-F1
#
_cell.length_a   1.000
_cell.length_b   1.000
_cell.length_c   1.000
_cell.angle_alpha   90.00
_cell.angle_beta   90.00
_cell.angle_gamma   90.00
#
_symmetry.space_group_name_H-M   'P 1'
#
loop_
_entity.id
_entity.type
_entity.pdbx_description
1 polymer ?
#
loop_
_entity_poly.entity_id
_entity_poly.type
_entity_poly.pdbx_seq_one_letter_code
_entity_poly.pdbx_strand_id
1 'polypeptide(L)'
;MTTTHQKAYKLNKLANEYATQMRYSQAIVHYKQALSLYVSLAKEDPIDYCLAIAHIFSNLSIIYLSLEQPRKSNEFHQNALRMHRVLCKTNPKKYALELANCLIDGVRYLKEHPFTLYEAEMVLNHVDDTRRIDELVRVIRKLHAPVVES
;
A
#
# COMPACT_ATOMS: atom_id res chain seq x y z
N MET A 1 8.61 -9.02 23.73
CA MET A 1 8.47 -8.79 22.27
C MET A 1 7.25 -9.48 21.66
N THR A 2 6.96 -10.75 21.99
CA THR A 2 5.82 -11.52 21.44
C THR A 2 4.43 -10.92 21.75
N THR A 3 4.23 -10.34 22.93
CA THR A 3 2.95 -9.72 23.32
C THR A 3 2.64 -8.45 22.53
N THR A 4 3.63 -7.59 22.31
CA THR A 4 3.48 -6.35 21.52
C THR A 4 3.17 -6.66 20.06
N HIS A 5 3.88 -7.62 19.46
CA HIS A 5 3.61 -8.09 18.11
C HIS A 5 2.16 -8.62 17.98
N GLN A 6 1.76 -9.54 18.87
CA GLN A 6 0.41 -10.11 18.85
C GLN A 6 -0.67 -9.04 19.02
N LYS A 7 -0.42 -8.05 19.89
CA LYS A 7 -1.35 -6.92 20.08
C LYS A 7 -1.47 -6.07 18.81
N ALA A 8 -0.35 -5.72 18.18
CA ALA A 8 -0.35 -4.97 16.93
C ALA A 8 -1.10 -5.72 15.81
N TYR A 9 -0.84 -7.02 15.68
CA TYR A 9 -1.52 -7.89 14.71
C TYR A 9 -3.04 -7.93 14.94
N LYS A 10 -3.48 -8.14 16.18
CA LYS A 10 -4.92 -8.14 16.52
C LYS A 10 -5.60 -6.81 16.20
N LEU A 11 -4.94 -5.69 16.53
CA LEU A 11 -5.45 -4.36 16.21
C LEU A 11 -5.56 -4.12 14.70
N ASN A 12 -4.54 -4.51 13.94
CA ASN A 12 -4.55 -4.42 12.48
C ASN A 12 -5.69 -5.27 11.89
N LYS A 13 -5.86 -6.51 12.36
CA LYS A 13 -6.94 -7.39 11.91
C LYS A 13 -8.32 -6.77 12.20
N LEU A 14 -8.52 -6.26 13.42
CA LEU A 14 -9.77 -5.61 13.79
C LEU A 14 -10.04 -4.34 12.95
N ALA A 15 -9.00 -3.57 12.64
CA ALA A 15 -9.10 -2.41 11.77
C ALA A 15 -9.56 -2.79 10.35
N ASN A 16 -9.01 -3.89 9.79
CA ASN A 16 -9.46 -4.44 8.51
C ASN A 16 -10.93 -4.86 8.57
N GLU A 17 -11.35 -5.55 9.62
CA GLU A 17 -12.76 -5.98 9.81
C GLU A 17 -13.73 -4.78 9.89
N TYR A 18 -13.34 -3.70 10.57
CA TYR A 18 -14.14 -2.47 10.55
C TYR A 18 -14.15 -1.79 9.19
N ALA A 19 -13.01 -1.79 8.48
CA ALA A 19 -12.91 -1.19 7.15
C ALA A 19 -13.81 -1.91 6.13
N THR A 20 -13.87 -3.24 6.16
CA THR A 20 -14.77 -4.02 5.28
C THR A 20 -16.25 -3.79 5.58
N GLN A 21 -16.59 -3.44 6.82
CA GLN A 21 -17.93 -3.03 7.22
C GLN A 21 -18.20 -1.53 6.97
N MET A 22 -17.30 -0.81 6.31
CA MET A 22 -17.37 0.65 6.10
C MET A 22 -17.41 1.48 7.39
N ARG A 23 -17.02 0.89 8.54
CA ARG A 23 -16.98 1.54 9.86
C ARG A 23 -15.65 2.29 10.01
N TYR A 24 -15.44 3.28 9.15
CA TYR A 24 -14.13 3.92 8.94
C TYR A 24 -13.55 4.59 10.18
N SER A 25 -14.37 5.25 11.00
CA SER A 25 -13.89 5.89 12.23
C SER A 25 -13.24 4.89 13.19
N GLN A 26 -13.81 3.69 13.32
CA GLN A 26 -13.27 2.63 14.18
C GLN A 26 -12.04 1.99 13.55
N ALA A 27 -12.07 1.76 12.23
CA ALA A 27 -10.92 1.27 11.49
C ALA A 27 -9.70 2.20 11.68
N ILE A 28 -9.88 3.52 11.51
CA ILE A 28 -8.80 4.52 11.68
C ILE A 28 -8.21 4.46 13.09
N VAL A 29 -9.05 4.37 14.13
CA VAL A 29 -8.57 4.29 15.52
C VAL A 29 -7.68 3.06 15.71
N HIS A 30 -8.12 1.88 15.26
CA HIS A 30 -7.36 0.65 15.43
C HIS A 30 -6.11 0.59 14.55
N TYR A 31 -6.16 1.12 13.32
CA TYR A 31 -4.97 1.27 12.48
C TYR A 31 -3.92 2.16 13.13
N LYS A 32 -4.30 3.32 13.69
CA LYS A 32 -3.36 4.21 14.38
C LYS A 32 -2.72 3.55 15.60
N GLN A 33 -3.48 2.75 16.35
CA GLN A 33 -2.95 1.97 17.47
C GLN A 33 -2.02 0.84 17.03
N ALA A 34 -2.35 0.12 15.95
CA ALA A 34 -1.47 -0.90 15.39
C ALA A 34 -0.18 -0.28 14.85
N LEU A 35 -0.30 0.85 14.14
CA LEU A 35 0.81 1.59 13.55
C LEU A 35 1.82 2.03 14.62
N SER A 36 1.37 2.58 15.75
CA SER A 36 2.29 3.02 16.81
C SER A 36 3.09 1.85 17.40
N LEU A 37 2.46 0.68 17.55
CA LEU A 37 3.13 -0.53 18.01
C LEU A 37 4.12 -1.08 16.97
N TYR A 38 3.73 -1.14 15.69
CA TYR A 38 4.63 -1.61 14.63
C TYR A 38 5.82 -0.68 14.42
N VAL A 39 5.64 0.64 14.51
CA VAL A 39 6.76 1.60 14.47
C VAL A 39 7.73 1.39 15.63
N SER A 40 7.23 1.05 16.82
CA SER A 40 8.09 0.71 17.96
C SER A 40 8.88 -0.58 17.69
N LEU A 41 8.24 -1.61 17.14
CA LEU A 41 8.86 -2.90 16.85
C LEU A 41 9.89 -2.81 15.69
N ALA A 42 9.64 -1.94 14.71
CA ALA A 42 10.53 -1.71 13.57
C ALA A 42 11.89 -1.11 13.97
N LYS A 43 12.04 -0.58 15.19
CA LYS A 43 13.35 -0.15 15.72
C LYS A 43 14.29 -1.31 16.02
N GLU A 44 13.72 -2.49 16.27
CA GLU A 44 14.46 -3.71 16.63
C GLU A 44 14.60 -4.65 15.43
N ASP A 45 13.55 -4.80 14.62
CA ASP A 45 13.55 -5.61 13.39
C ASP A 45 12.88 -4.85 12.22
N PRO A 46 13.66 -4.05 11.45
CA PRO A 46 13.08 -3.09 10.54
C PRO A 46 12.30 -3.69 9.35
N ILE A 47 12.72 -4.85 8.81
CA ILE A 47 12.23 -5.31 7.50
C ILE A 47 10.82 -5.86 7.61
N ASP A 48 10.56 -6.76 8.55
CA ASP A 48 9.26 -7.44 8.65
C ASP A 48 8.15 -6.48 9.10
N TYR A 49 8.47 -5.54 9.98
CA TYR A 49 7.50 -4.53 10.43
C TYR A 49 7.27 -3.41 9.41
N CYS A 50 8.25 -3.13 8.54
CA CYS A 50 8.09 -2.17 7.44
C CYS A 50 6.93 -2.54 6.50
N LEU A 51 6.76 -3.83 6.17
CA LEU A 51 5.65 -4.29 5.33
C LEU A 51 4.29 -4.08 6.01
N ALA A 52 4.18 -4.44 7.29
CA ALA A 52 2.95 -4.25 8.06
C ALA A 52 2.56 -2.77 8.15
N ILE A 53 3.53 -1.88 8.35
CA ILE A 53 3.33 -0.43 8.36
C ILE A 53 2.86 0.07 6.99
N ALA A 54 3.50 -0.36 5.90
CA ALA A 54 3.14 0.02 4.54
C ALA A 54 1.69 -0.35 4.21
N HIS A 55 1.25 -1.55 4.57
CA HIS A 55 -0.14 -1.98 4.39
C HIS A 55 -1.14 -1.13 5.18
N ILE A 56 -0.82 -0.78 6.42
CA ILE A 56 -1.67 0.12 7.22
C ILE A 56 -1.80 1.48 6.54
N PHE A 57 -0.69 2.03 6.02
CA PHE A 57 -0.72 3.28 5.27
C PHE A 57 -1.57 3.19 4.00
N SER A 58 -1.44 2.12 3.21
CA SER A 58 -2.30 1.90 2.03
C SER A 58 -3.78 1.83 2.41
N ASN A 59 -4.12 1.10 3.48
CA ASN A 59 -5.51 1.00 3.94
C ASN A 59 -6.06 2.34 4.45
N LEU A 60 -5.26 3.11 5.18
CA LEU A 60 -5.64 4.46 5.61
C LEU A 60 -5.85 5.37 4.40
N SER A 61 -5.00 5.29 3.38
CA SER A 61 -5.17 6.04 2.14
C SER A 61 -6.54 5.76 1.49
N ILE A 62 -6.91 4.49 1.32
CA ILE A 62 -8.20 4.08 0.76
C ILE A 62 -9.36 4.61 1.61
N ILE A 63 -9.27 4.47 2.93
CA ILE A 63 -10.31 4.97 3.84
C ILE A 63 -10.47 6.49 3.70
N TYR A 64 -9.39 7.26 3.63
CA TYR A 64 -9.48 8.71 3.47
C TYR A 64 -10.00 9.12 2.09
N LEU A 65 -9.83 8.31 1.03
CA LEU A 65 -10.53 8.53 -0.24
C LEU A 65 -12.03 8.32 -0.09
N SER A 66 -12.45 7.22 0.56
CA SER A 66 -13.87 6.95 0.84
C SER A 66 -14.53 8.01 1.72
N LEU A 67 -13.74 8.73 2.52
CA LEU A 67 -14.19 9.87 3.34
C LEU A 67 -14.02 11.22 2.64
N GLU A 68 -13.79 11.25 1.33
CA GLU A 68 -13.63 12.46 0.52
C GLU A 68 -12.53 13.41 1.04
N GLN A 69 -11.46 12.83 1.60
CA GLN A 69 -10.30 13.55 2.14
C GLN A 69 -9.02 13.25 1.33
N PRO A 70 -8.95 13.67 0.05
CA PRO A 70 -7.86 13.29 -0.85
C PRO A 70 -6.48 13.79 -0.40
N ARG A 71 -6.40 14.92 0.31
CA ARG A 71 -5.12 15.42 0.86
C ARG A 71 -4.52 14.46 1.88
N LYS A 72 -5.34 13.98 2.83
CA LYS A 72 -4.89 13.00 3.84
C LYS A 72 -4.60 11.65 3.21
N SER A 73 -5.44 11.23 2.27
CA SER A 73 -5.19 9.99 1.52
C SER A 73 -3.83 10.02 0.82
N ASN A 74 -3.52 11.11 0.10
CA ASN A 74 -2.25 11.26 -0.59
C ASN A 74 -1.07 11.21 0.39
N GLU A 75 -1.15 11.88 1.55
CA GLU A 75 -0.12 11.78 2.60
C GLU A 75 0.16 10.32 3.02
N PHE A 76 -0.89 9.54 3.31
CA PHE A 76 -0.74 8.14 3.68
C PHE A 76 -0.21 7.29 2.52
N HIS A 77 -0.66 7.55 1.29
CA HIS A 77 -0.18 6.86 0.10
C HIS A 77 1.31 7.09 -0.13
N GLN A 78 1.79 8.33 -0.06
CA GLN A 78 3.22 8.63 -0.24
C GLN A 78 4.08 7.93 0.81
N ASN A 79 3.58 7.80 2.04
CA ASN A 79 4.26 7.03 3.08
C ASN A 79 4.31 5.53 2.75
N ALA A 80 3.19 4.94 2.29
CA ALA A 80 3.17 3.54 1.84
C ALA A 80 4.13 3.31 0.66
N LEU A 81 4.07 4.16 -0.36
CA LEU A 81 4.90 4.07 -1.56
C LEU A 81 6.40 4.13 -1.22
N ARG A 82 6.80 5.04 -0.33
CA ARG A 82 8.18 5.13 0.15
C ARG A 82 8.65 3.83 0.79
N MET A 83 7.82 3.20 1.61
CA MET A 83 8.16 1.96 2.28
C MET A 83 8.21 0.77 1.31
N HIS A 84 7.25 0.66 0.39
CA HIS A 84 7.27 -0.36 -0.67
C HIS A 84 8.50 -0.23 -1.57
N ARG A 85 8.96 0.99 -1.87
CA ARG A 85 10.24 1.21 -2.59
C ARG A 85 11.44 0.68 -1.81
N VAL A 86 11.50 0.92 -0.50
CA VAL A 86 12.59 0.39 0.35
C VAL A 86 12.55 -1.14 0.39
N LEU A 87 11.37 -1.73 0.58
CA LEU A 87 11.19 -3.19 0.58
C LEU A 87 11.57 -3.81 -0.77
N CYS A 88 11.11 -3.25 -1.88
CA CYS A 88 11.46 -3.75 -3.21
C CYS A 88 12.97 -3.68 -3.48
N LYS A 89 13.68 -2.66 -2.96
CA LYS A 89 15.14 -2.60 -3.07
C LYS A 89 15.86 -3.71 -2.28
N THR A 90 15.31 -4.17 -1.16
CA THR A 90 15.94 -5.25 -0.37
C THR A 90 15.66 -6.63 -0.94
N ASN A 91 14.46 -6.86 -1.47
CA ASN A 91 14.11 -8.11 -2.14
C ASN A 91 13.07 -7.87 -3.25
N PRO A 92 13.53 -7.58 -4.49
CA PRO A 92 12.62 -7.29 -5.60
C PRO A 92 11.67 -8.44 -5.90
N LYS A 93 12.15 -9.69 -5.87
CA LYS A 93 11.32 -10.88 -6.14
C LYS A 93 10.15 -11.01 -5.17
N LYS A 94 10.36 -10.62 -3.90
CA LYS A 94 9.33 -10.73 -2.86
C LYS A 94 8.34 -9.57 -2.89
N TYR A 95 8.78 -8.35 -3.20
CA TYR A 95 8.00 -7.13 -2.96
C TYR A 95 7.64 -6.32 -4.22
N ALA A 96 8.03 -6.77 -5.42
CA ALA A 96 7.75 -6.09 -6.68
C ALA A 96 6.24 -5.94 -6.95
N LEU A 97 5.44 -6.97 -6.62
CA LEU A 97 3.99 -6.93 -6.82
C LEU A 97 3.34 -5.84 -5.96
N GLU A 98 3.74 -5.73 -4.71
CA GLU A 98 3.21 -4.75 -3.75
C GLU A 98 3.59 -3.32 -4.18
N LEU A 99 4.84 -3.11 -4.63
CA LEU A 99 5.25 -1.81 -5.16
C LEU A 99 4.51 -1.45 -6.45
N ALA A 100 4.36 -2.39 -7.39
CA ALA A 100 3.64 -2.15 -8.63
C ALA A 100 2.17 -1.76 -8.39
N ASN A 101 1.49 -2.48 -7.48
CA ASN A 101 0.12 -2.12 -7.08
C ASN A 101 0.05 -0.72 -6.47
N CYS A 102 0.98 -0.38 -5.58
CA CYS A 102 1.04 0.95 -4.97
C CYS A 102 1.21 2.05 -6.03
N LEU A 103 2.09 1.87 -7.02
CA LEU A 103 2.28 2.83 -8.12
C LEU A 103 1.01 2.97 -8.99
N ILE A 104 0.34 1.85 -9.27
CA ILE A 104 -0.94 1.84 -10.01
C ILE A 104 -2.03 2.60 -9.25
N ASP A 105 -2.13 2.39 -7.94
CA ASP A 105 -3.13 3.04 -7.09
C ASP A 105 -2.94 4.57 -7.06
N GLY A 106 -1.69 5.03 -7.06
CA GLY A 106 -1.35 6.46 -7.14
C GLY A 106 -1.94 7.11 -8.39
N VAL A 107 -1.74 6.49 -9.55
CA VAL A 107 -2.28 7.01 -10.82
C VAL A 107 -3.80 6.89 -10.86
N ARG A 108 -4.35 5.73 -10.47
CA ARG A 108 -5.78 5.43 -10.59
C ARG A 108 -6.64 6.29 -9.67
N TYR A 109 -6.22 6.50 -8.43
CA TYR A 109 -7.08 7.11 -7.40
C TYR A 109 -6.58 8.47 -6.93
N LEU A 110 -5.29 8.76 -7.06
CA LEU A 110 -4.67 9.97 -6.51
C LEU A 110 -4.21 10.96 -7.58
N LYS A 111 -4.55 10.69 -8.84
CA LYS A 111 -4.20 11.55 -9.99
C LYS A 111 -2.69 11.78 -10.10
N GLU A 112 -1.89 10.81 -9.67
CA GLU A 112 -0.45 10.85 -9.90
C GLU A 112 -0.16 10.78 -11.40
N HIS A 113 0.97 11.35 -11.79
CA HIS A 113 1.36 11.39 -13.19
C HIS A 113 1.65 9.96 -13.71
N PRO A 114 1.13 9.55 -14.88
CA PRO A 114 1.30 8.19 -15.41
C PRO A 114 2.75 7.72 -15.59
N PHE A 115 3.71 8.64 -15.57
CA PHE A 115 5.14 8.32 -15.59
C PHE A 115 5.58 7.34 -14.48
N THR A 116 4.89 7.32 -13.33
CA THR A 116 5.17 6.35 -12.26
C THR A 116 4.85 4.90 -12.66
N LEU A 117 4.05 4.68 -13.72
CA LEU A 117 3.75 3.33 -14.22
C LEU A 117 4.93 2.71 -14.96
N TYR A 118 5.88 3.49 -15.49
CA TYR A 118 7.13 2.93 -16.02
C TYR A 118 7.93 2.24 -14.91
N GLU A 119 7.97 2.83 -13.72
CA GLU A 119 8.57 2.18 -12.54
C GLU A 119 7.82 0.88 -12.21
N ALA A 120 6.48 0.88 -12.30
CA ALA A 120 5.68 -0.32 -12.07
C ALA A 120 6.02 -1.45 -13.06
N GLU A 121 6.12 -1.14 -14.35
CA GLU A 121 6.55 -2.12 -15.38
C GLU A 121 7.96 -2.64 -15.12
N MET A 122 8.89 -1.76 -14.76
CA MET A 122 10.28 -2.14 -14.46
C MET A 122 10.36 -3.12 -13.29
N VAL A 123 9.65 -2.85 -12.18
CA VAL A 123 9.74 -3.72 -11.00
C VAL A 123 9.05 -5.06 -11.23
N LEU A 124 8.00 -5.12 -12.07
CA LEU A 124 7.31 -6.36 -12.43
C LEU A 124 8.22 -7.35 -13.18
N ASN A 125 9.31 -6.89 -13.82
CA ASN A 125 10.31 -7.79 -14.43
C ASN A 125 11.03 -8.67 -13.41
N HIS A 126 10.95 -8.36 -12.11
CA HIS A 126 11.49 -9.20 -11.04
C HIS A 126 10.53 -10.30 -10.58
N VAL A 127 9.31 -10.37 -11.12
CA VAL A 127 8.31 -11.37 -10.76
C VAL A 127 8.38 -12.53 -11.76
N ASP A 128 8.78 -13.70 -11.29
CA ASP A 128 8.95 -14.89 -12.15
C ASP A 128 7.61 -15.48 -12.62
N ASP A 129 6.51 -15.23 -11.89
CA ASP A 129 5.18 -15.73 -12.22
C ASP A 129 4.42 -14.76 -13.13
N THR A 130 4.50 -15.02 -14.44
CA THR A 130 3.87 -14.21 -15.48
C THR A 130 2.35 -14.12 -15.34
N ARG A 131 1.69 -15.19 -14.87
CA ARG A 131 0.22 -15.20 -14.69
C ARG A 131 -0.20 -14.21 -13.61
N ARG A 132 0.64 -13.99 -12.59
CA ARG A 132 0.37 -13.05 -11.49
C ARG A 132 0.49 -11.59 -11.91
N ILE A 133 1.22 -11.29 -12.99
CA ILE A 133 1.43 -9.90 -13.45
C ILE A 133 0.56 -9.51 -14.65
N ASP A 134 -0.04 -10.46 -15.37
CA ASP A 134 -0.84 -10.21 -16.57
C ASP A 134 -2.00 -9.22 -16.35
N GLU A 135 -2.64 -9.26 -15.19
CA GLU A 135 -3.71 -8.31 -14.85
C GLU A 135 -3.15 -6.90 -14.61
N LEU A 136 -2.02 -6.78 -13.90
CA LEU A 136 -1.38 -5.50 -13.61
C LEU A 136 -0.84 -4.85 -14.89
N VAL A 137 -0.22 -5.62 -15.77
CA VAL A 137 0.25 -5.12 -17.07
C VAL A 137 -0.92 -4.63 -17.94
N ARG A 138 -2.06 -5.34 -17.94
CA ARG A 138 -3.27 -4.88 -18.63
C ARG A 138 -3.80 -3.57 -18.06
N VAL A 139 -3.78 -3.43 -16.74
CA VAL A 139 -4.14 -2.19 -16.05
C VAL A 139 -3.21 -1.05 -16.44
N ILE A 140 -1.90 -1.25 -16.38
CA ILE A 140 -0.90 -0.22 -16.69
C ILE A 140 -1.10 0.30 -18.11
N ARG A 141 -1.27 -0.60 -19.10
CA ARG A 141 -1.53 -0.22 -20.49
C ARG A 141 -2.77 0.65 -20.65
N LYS A 142 -3.85 0.36 -19.91
CA LYS A 142 -5.07 1.18 -19.92
C LYS A 142 -4.86 2.56 -19.32
N LEU A 143 -4.07 2.66 -18.25
CA LEU A 143 -3.76 3.92 -17.57
C LEU A 143 -2.74 4.78 -18.36
N HIS A 144 -1.92 4.17 -19.20
CA HIS A 144 -1.04 4.88 -20.16
C HIS A 144 -1.78 5.45 -21.36
N ALA A 145 -2.93 4.87 -21.74
CA ALA A 145 -3.65 5.33 -22.92
C ALA A 145 -4.13 6.77 -22.70
N PRO A 146 -3.91 7.70 -23.66
CA PRO A 146 -4.51 9.02 -23.58
C PRO A 146 -6.02 8.83 -23.45
N VAL A 147 -6.66 9.58 -22.54
CA VAL A 147 -8.11 9.65 -22.48
C VAL A 147 -8.56 10.19 -23.84
N VAL A 148 -9.03 9.29 -24.71
CA VAL A 148 -9.70 9.69 -25.94
C VAL A 148 -11.03 10.24 -25.47
N GLU A 149 -11.08 11.54 -25.17
CA GLU A 149 -12.32 12.24 -24.89
C GLU A 149 -13.20 12.10 -26.13
N SER A 150 -14.31 11.37 -25.97
CA SER A 150 -15.35 11.19 -26.98
C SER A 150 -16.36 12.32 -26.92
#